data_AF-A0A1Z5KUV7-F1
#
_entry.id   AF-A0A1Z5KUV7-F1
#
_cell.length_a   1.000
_cell.length_b   1.000
_cell.length_c   1.000
_cell.angle_alpha   90.00
_cell.angle_beta   90.00
_cell.angle_gamma   90.00
#
_symmetry.space_group_name_H-M   'P 1'
#
loop_
_entity.id
_entity.type
_entity.pdbx_description
1 polymer ?
#
loop_
_entity_poly.entity_id
_entity_poly.type
_entity_poly.pdbx_seq_one_letter_code
_entity_poly.pdbx_strand_id
1 'polypeptide(L)'
;MVRVYILALQGSEPPLDFINKLEYLNGVVSETLRMYPIASRIERAVPQDYTLGDTGTVVPKSSLISVPVYAVHHDPDNFPDPYRFDPTR
;
A
#
# COMPACT_ATOMS: atom_id res chain seq x y z
N MET A 1 -1.10 -15.92 -16.76
CA MET A 1 0.30 -15.96 -16.31
C MET A 1 0.47 -16.80 -15.03
N VAL A 2 -0.23 -16.51 -13.93
CA VAL A 2 -0.10 -17.24 -12.64
C VAL A 2 -0.39 -18.76 -12.73
N ARG A 3 -1.40 -19.17 -13.50
CA ARG A 3 -1.77 -20.59 -13.67
C ARG A 3 -0.67 -21.45 -14.34
N VAL A 4 0.24 -20.83 -15.10
CA VAL A 4 1.34 -21.54 -15.81
C VAL A 4 2.45 -21.95 -14.83
N TYR A 5 2.78 -21.08 -13.87
CA TYR A 5 3.85 -21.36 -12.90
C TYR A 5 3.46 -22.45 -11.91
N ILE A 6 2.19 -22.54 -11.51
CA ILE A 6 1.69 -23.60 -10.63
C ILE A 6 1.75 -24.98 -11.33
N LEU A 7 1.49 -25.03 -12.63
CA LEU A 7 1.59 -26.26 -13.42
C LEU A 7 3.06 -26.71 -13.60
N ALA A 8 4.00 -25.76 -13.69
CA ALA A 8 5.43 -26.06 -13.81
C ALA A 8 6.02 -26.74 -12.55
N LEU A 9 5.42 -26.52 -11.37
CA LEU A 9 5.87 -27.13 -10.11
C LEU A 9 5.37 -28.57 -9.92
N GLN A 10 4.53 -29.08 -10.83
CA GLN A 10 4.01 -30.46 -10.81
C GLN A 10 3.43 -30.91 -9.46
N GLY A 11 2.88 -29.98 -8.67
CA GLY A 11 2.29 -30.26 -7.36
C GLY A 11 3.24 -30.22 -6.17
N SER A 12 4.51 -29.82 -6.36
CA SER A 12 5.42 -29.49 -5.25
C SER A 12 5.26 -28.05 -4.77
N GLU A 13 5.47 -27.81 -3.47
CA GLU A 13 5.42 -26.45 -2.92
C GLU A 13 6.59 -25.61 -3.43
N PRO A 14 6.35 -24.40 -3.97
CA PRO A 14 7.43 -23.54 -4.43
C PRO A 14 8.27 -23.02 -3.26
N PRO A 15 9.61 -22.99 -3.39
CA PRO A 15 10.47 -22.29 -2.44
C PRO A 15 10.11 -20.79 -2.37
N LEU A 16 10.26 -20.18 -1.19
CA LEU A 16 9.93 -18.77 -0.99
C LEU A 16 10.69 -17.83 -1.96
N ASP A 17 11.97 -18.11 -2.20
CA ASP A 17 12.81 -17.33 -3.11
C ASP A 17 12.32 -17.39 -4.57
N PHE A 18 11.59 -18.44 -4.93
CA PHE A 18 10.93 -18.53 -6.23
C PHE A 18 9.70 -17.63 -6.28
N ILE A 19 8.85 -17.69 -5.24
CA ILE A 19 7.62 -16.87 -5.15
C ILE A 19 7.98 -15.37 -5.19
N ASN A 20 9.02 -14.96 -4.48
CA ASN A 20 9.47 -13.56 -4.43
C ASN A 20 9.86 -13.01 -5.81
N LYS A 21 10.24 -13.87 -6.76
CA LYS A 21 10.61 -13.49 -8.14
C LYS A 21 9.41 -13.41 -9.09
N LEU A 22 8.21 -13.75 -8.63
CA LEU A 22 7.00 -13.69 -9.45
C LEU A 22 6.46 -12.25 -9.48
N GLU A 23 7.05 -11.41 -10.34
CA GLU A 23 6.71 -9.98 -10.45
C GLU A 23 5.22 -9.72 -10.58
N TYR A 24 4.53 -10.45 -11.46
CA TYR A 24 3.08 -10.29 -11.65
C TYR A 24 2.28 -10.66 -10.38
N LEU A 25 2.71 -11.68 -9.64
CA LEU A 25 2.06 -12.06 -8.38
C LEU A 25 2.26 -10.96 -7.34
N ASN A 26 3.48 -10.44 -7.21
CA ASN A 26 3.79 -9.32 -6.32
C ASN A 26 2.96 -8.09 -6.70
N GLY A 27 2.86 -7.78 -7.99
CA GLY A 27 2.01 -6.71 -8.52
C GLY A 27 0.54 -6.87 -8.17
N VAL A 28 -0.01 -8.09 -8.28
CA VAL A 28 -1.39 -8.39 -7.87
C VAL A 28 -1.60 -8.12 -6.37
N VAL A 29 -0.68 -8.57 -5.52
CA VAL A 29 -0.78 -8.35 -4.06
C VAL A 29 -0.69 -6.87 -3.73
N SER A 30 0.29 -6.16 -4.29
CA SER A 30 0.49 -4.72 -4.10
C SER A 30 -0.72 -3.91 -4.56
N GLU A 31 -1.23 -4.16 -5.76
CA GLU A 31 -2.35 -3.41 -6.33
C GLU A 31 -3.67 -3.71 -5.58
N THR A 32 -3.83 -4.94 -5.06
CA THR A 32 -4.96 -5.27 -4.19
C THR A 32 -4.91 -4.44 -2.90
N LEU A 33 -3.74 -4.34 -2.26
CA LEU A 33 -3.57 -3.54 -1.04
C LEU A 33 -3.64 -2.03 -1.30
N ARG A 34 -3.29 -1.58 -2.51
CA ARG A 34 -3.50 -0.18 -2.91
C ARG A 34 -4.99 0.15 -2.97
N MET A 35 -5.77 -0.63 -3.73
CA MET A 35 -7.21 -0.39 -3.91
C MET A 35 -8.05 -0.70 -2.66
N TYR A 36 -7.63 -1.71 -1.89
CA TYR A 36 -8.35 -2.20 -0.72
C TYR A 36 -7.41 -2.28 0.49
N PRO A 37 -6.95 -1.14 1.03
CA PRO A 37 -6.05 -1.13 2.16
C PRO A 37 -6.75 -1.68 3.41
N ILE A 38 -6.00 -2.44 4.22
CA ILE A 38 -6.51 -3.05 5.46
C ILE A 38 -7.03 -1.97 6.43
N ALA A 39 -6.34 -0.84 6.50
CA ALA A 39 -6.76 0.32 7.27
C ALA A 39 -6.93 1.51 6.33
N SER A 40 -8.13 2.11 6.32
CA SER A 40 -8.43 3.27 5.47
C SER A 40 -7.69 4.54 5.90
N ARG A 41 -7.27 4.62 7.16
CA ARG A 41 -6.42 5.66 7.72
C ARG A 41 -5.58 5.12 8.88
N ILE A 42 -4.48 5.80 9.17
CA ILE A 42 -3.68 5.57 10.38
C ILE A 42 -3.62 6.84 11.21
N GLU A 43 -3.48 6.70 12.52
CA GLU A 43 -3.58 7.82 13.46
C GLU A 43 -2.40 7.84 14.44
N ARG A 44 -1.99 9.04 14.85
CA ARG A 44 -0.97 9.27 15.88
C ARG A 44 -1.42 10.37 16.83
N ALA A 45 -1.38 10.07 18.12
CA ALA A 45 -1.60 11.07 19.17
C ALA A 45 -0.31 11.87 19.41
N VAL A 46 -0.45 13.18 19.54
CA VAL A 46 0.66 14.12 19.71
C VAL A 46 0.98 14.26 21.20
N PRO A 47 2.14 13.80 21.69
CA PRO A 47 2.42 13.76 23.13
C PRO A 47 2.73 15.13 23.74
N GLN A 48 3.10 16.11 22.90
CA GLN A 48 3.44 17.48 23.25
C GLN A 48 3.32 18.35 21.99
N ASP A 49 3.19 19.67 22.16
CA ASP A 49 3.12 20.61 21.04
C ASP A 49 4.26 20.35 20.04
N TYR A 50 3.91 20.23 18.76
CA TYR A 50 4.82 19.83 17.70
C TYR A 50 4.68 20.74 16.48
N THR A 51 5.77 21.37 16.05
CA THR A 51 5.79 22.11 14.79
C THR A 51 5.92 21.14 13.62
N LEU A 52 4.94 21.16 12.71
CA LEU A 52 4.87 20.25 11.57
C LEU A 52 5.91 20.63 10.50
N GLY A 53 7.07 19.97 10.54
CA GLY A 53 8.18 20.22 9.60
C GLY A 53 8.53 21.70 9.50
N ASP A 54 8.80 22.17 8.28
CA ASP A 54 9.16 23.57 8.00
C ASP A 54 7.94 24.47 7.73
N THR A 55 6.72 24.00 8.01
CA THR A 55 5.48 24.75 7.72
C THR A 55 5.19 25.86 8.72
N GLY A 56 5.86 25.86 9.88
CA GLY A 56 5.55 26.74 11.01
C GLY A 56 4.22 26.43 11.71
N THR A 57 3.48 25.42 11.28
CA THR A 57 2.18 25.06 11.88
C THR A 57 2.41 24.26 13.16
N VAL A 58 1.89 24.75 14.29
CA VAL A 58 1.95 24.04 15.58
C VAL A 58 0.74 23.13 15.74
N VAL A 59 1.00 21.84 15.94
CA VAL A 59 0.01 20.84 16.33
C VAL A 59 0.00 20.74 17.85
N PRO A 60 -1.11 21.09 18.54
CA PRO A 60 -1.17 21.06 19.99
C PRO A 60 -1.02 19.65 20.56
N LYS A 61 -0.50 19.56 21.79
CA LYS A 61 -0.52 18.35 22.61
C LYS A 61 -1.92 17.73 22.65
N SER A 62 -1.96 16.41 22.65
CA SER A 62 -3.17 15.57 22.64
C SER A 62 -4.00 15.66 21.36
N SER A 63 -3.56 16.42 20.35
CA SER A 63 -4.15 16.33 19.02
C SER A 63 -3.92 14.97 18.40
N LEU A 64 -4.79 14.61 17.46
CA LEU A 64 -4.72 13.34 16.75
C LEU A 64 -4.48 13.62 15.27
N ILE A 65 -3.29 13.24 14.79
CA ILE A 65 -2.90 13.37 13.39
C ILE A 65 -3.39 12.12 12.66
N SER A 66 -4.15 12.30 11.59
CA SER A 66 -4.67 11.21 10.76
C SER A 66 -4.07 11.27 9.36
N VAL A 67 -3.57 10.14 8.86
CA VAL A 67 -3.09 9.99 7.48
C VAL A 67 -4.11 9.15 6.71
N PRO A 68 -4.78 9.73 5.70
CA PRO A 68 -5.86 9.06 4.97
C PRO A 68 -5.30 8.14 3.88
N VAL A 69 -4.85 6.94 4.26
CA VAL A 69 -4.26 5.93 3.37
C VAL A 69 -5.12 5.67 2.13
N TYR A 70 -6.44 5.44 2.31
CA TYR A 70 -7.34 5.17 1.18
C TYR A 70 -7.39 6.33 0.19
N ALA A 71 -7.45 7.57 0.68
CA ALA A 71 -7.53 8.74 -0.18
C ALA A 71 -6.24 8.93 -0.98
N VAL A 72 -5.07 8.81 -0.33
CA VAL A 72 -3.77 8.89 -0.99
C VAL A 72 -3.61 7.81 -2.06
N HIS A 73 -4.03 6.58 -1.77
CA HIS A 73 -3.99 5.48 -2.73
C HIS A 73 -4.92 5.68 -3.94
N HIS A 74 -5.95 6.53 -3.83
CA HIS A 74 -6.91 6.83 -4.90
C HIS A 74 -6.73 8.23 -5.50
N ASP A 75 -5.64 8.93 -5.14
CA ASP A 75 -5.33 10.24 -5.67
C ASP A 75 -4.75 10.10 -7.09
N PRO A 76 -5.41 10.66 -8.14
CA PRO A 76 -4.95 10.55 -9.52
C PRO A 76 -3.58 11.21 -9.76
N ASP A 77 -3.15 12.16 -8.91
CA ASP A 77 -1.83 12.78 -9.01
C ASP A 77 -0.71 11.79 -8.63
N ASN A 78 -1.03 10.78 -7.81
CA ASN A 78 -0.11 9.71 -7.42
C ASN A 78 -0.35 8.42 -8.23
N PHE A 79 -1.61 8.13 -8.60
CA PHE A 79 -2.01 6.90 -9.28
C PHE A 79 -2.98 7.19 -10.43
N PRO A 80 -2.49 7.34 -11.68
CA PRO A 80 -3.35 7.59 -12.85
C PRO A 80 -4.42 6.51 -13.03
N ASP A 81 -5.67 6.88 -13.35
CA ASP A 81 -6.81 5.96 -13.36
C ASP A 81 -6.89 5.11 -12.07
N PRO A 82 -7.02 5.73 -10.87
CA PRO A 82 -6.79 5.07 -9.60
C PRO A 82 -7.77 3.92 -9.29
N TYR A 83 -8.91 3.89 -9.99
CA TYR A 83 -9.94 2.85 -9.85
C TYR A 83 -9.75 1.68 -10.82
N ARG A 84 -8.80 1.76 -11.76
CA ARG A 84 -8.42 0.64 -12.62
C ARG A 84 -7.44 -0.25 -11.87
N PHE A 85 -7.79 -1.53 -11.74
CA PHE A 85 -6.89 -2.55 -11.22
C PHE A 85 -5.82 -2.87 -12.26
N ASP A 86 -4.58 -2.44 -12.00
CA ASP A 86 -3.43 -2.68 -12.88
C ASP A 86 -2.23 -3.25 -12.10
N PRO A 87 -2.05 -4.59 -12.09
CA PRO A 87 -0.91 -5.24 -11.43
C PRO A 87 0.47 -4.90 -12.02
N THR A 88 0.53 -4.16 -13.14
CA THR A 88 1.78 -3.83 -13.84
C THR A 88 2.20 -2.38 -13.69
N ARG A 89 1.49 -1.60 -12.87
CA ARG A 89 1.74 -0.19 -12.60
C ARG A 89 3.12 0.09 -11.99
#